data_AF-A0A8H4PZI2-F1
#
_entry.id   AF-A0A8H4PZI2-F1
#
_cell.length_a   1.000
_cell.length_b   1.000
_cell.length_c   1.000
_cell.angle_alpha   90.00
_cell.angle_beta   90.00
_cell.angle_gamma   90.00
#
_symmetry.space_group_name_H-M   'P 1'
#
loop_
_entity.id
_entity.type
_entity.pdbx_description
1 polymer ?
#
loop_
_entity_poly.entity_id
_entity_poly.type
_entity_poly.pdbx_seq_one_letter_code
_entity_poly.pdbx_strand_id
1 'polypeptide(L)'
;MIRQRNHVTHYGRTHHCFHTNKRQSDPRTRHHGYRGCGSQLLLFTLLCRCRSEFQPCQLHLVDGPTVHAWYLAHGLDVSPVNPGSPHVTVKGKDHATIPNLSALPNPKETSVSIITPPGATLGVLQEAKKLGIPAVWMQPGTFDEAVLEFALAAGAFDAVVYGLGGAGSEGWCVLVDGDKALKDAGKL
;
A
#
# COMPACT_ATOMS: atom_id res chain seq x y z
N MET A 1 -11.06 -29.41 18.31
CA MET A 1 -10.68 -28.28 19.17
C MET A 1 -10.18 -27.16 18.28
N ILE A 2 -11.01 -26.12 18.14
CA ILE A 2 -10.79 -24.96 17.28
C ILE A 2 -9.95 -23.94 18.08
N ARG A 3 -8.82 -23.50 17.53
CA ARG A 3 -8.15 -22.25 17.93
C ARG A 3 -7.75 -21.48 16.68
N GLN A 4 -8.68 -20.65 16.20
CA GLN A 4 -8.39 -19.55 15.28
C GLN A 4 -7.68 -18.44 16.08
N ARG A 5 -6.47 -18.05 15.68
CA ARG A 5 -5.85 -16.76 15.98
C ARG A 5 -4.95 -16.33 14.83
N ASN A 6 -5.56 -16.08 13.67
CA ASN A 6 -4.98 -15.20 12.67
C ASN A 6 -5.86 -13.95 12.66
N HIS A 7 -5.30 -12.82 13.07
CA HIS A 7 -5.98 -11.55 13.12
C HIS A 7 -6.15 -11.04 11.69
N VAL A 8 -7.21 -11.50 11.01
CA VAL A 8 -7.74 -10.81 9.84
C VAL A 8 -8.31 -9.50 10.37
N THR A 9 -7.78 -8.35 9.93
CA THR A 9 -8.32 -7.05 10.31
C THR A 9 -9.67 -6.83 9.64
N HIS A 10 -10.71 -7.50 10.14
CA HIS A 10 -12.04 -6.90 10.14
C HIS A 10 -11.95 -5.70 11.07
N TYR A 11 -12.09 -4.49 10.52
CA TYR A 11 -12.18 -3.26 11.31
C TYR A 11 -13.48 -3.27 12.14
N GLY A 12 -13.43 -4.02 13.24
CA GLY A 12 -14.37 -4.03 14.34
C GLY A 12 -13.59 -3.74 15.63
N ARG A 13 -14.02 -2.69 16.34
CA ARG A 13 -13.53 -2.20 17.64
C ARG A 13 -12.85 -3.25 18.54
N THR A 14 -11.70 -2.85 19.13
CA THR A 14 -11.23 -3.01 20.53
C THR A 14 -9.69 -2.84 20.51
N HIS A 15 -8.92 -2.32 21.46
CA HIS A 15 -9.08 -1.45 22.64
C HIS A 15 -7.64 -1.03 23.02
N HIS A 16 -7.47 0.20 23.52
CA HIS A 16 -6.38 0.67 24.40
C HIS A 16 -5.04 -0.07 24.47
N CYS A 17 -3.99 0.60 23.99
CA CYS A 17 -2.67 0.60 24.61
C CYS A 17 -2.05 2.00 24.49
N PHE A 18 -2.38 2.91 25.40
CA PHE A 18 -1.47 3.99 25.78
C PHE A 18 -1.62 4.26 27.27
N HIS A 19 -0.60 3.88 28.03
CA HIS A 19 -0.39 4.34 29.40
C HIS A 19 -0.38 5.87 29.41
N THR A 20 -1.30 6.48 30.13
CA THR A 20 -1.24 7.92 30.42
C THR A 20 -0.43 8.11 31.69
N ASN A 21 0.75 8.75 31.58
CA ASN A 21 1.39 9.34 32.73
C ASN A 21 1.11 10.85 32.69
N LYS A 22 0.26 11.31 33.62
CA LYS A 22 -0.04 12.73 33.82
C LYS A 22 1.20 13.45 34.36
N ARG A 23 1.67 14.49 33.66
CA ARG A 23 2.24 15.68 34.32
C ARG A 23 1.73 16.96 33.64
N GLN A 24 1.54 17.95 34.49
CA GLN A 24 0.73 19.15 34.32
C GLN A 24 1.65 20.36 34.01
N SER A 25 1.03 21.43 33.48
CA SER A 25 1.44 22.85 33.36
C SER A 25 2.50 23.31 32.34
N ASP A 26 2.10 24.12 31.34
CA ASP A 26 2.26 25.60 31.23
C ASP A 26 1.90 26.08 29.78
N PRO A 27 1.12 27.16 29.55
CA PRO A 27 0.79 27.64 28.20
C PRO A 27 1.71 28.80 27.80
N ARG A 28 2.61 28.58 26.82
CA ARG A 28 3.26 29.65 26.04
C ARG A 28 3.99 29.08 24.81
N THR A 29 3.40 29.32 23.63
CA THR A 29 4.00 29.38 22.28
C THR A 29 5.32 28.63 22.05
N ARG A 30 5.24 27.49 21.34
CA ARG A 30 6.19 27.12 20.27
C ARG A 30 5.43 26.38 19.18
N HIS A 31 5.50 26.88 17.94
CA HIS A 31 5.19 26.10 16.75
C HIS A 31 6.18 24.93 16.70
N HIS A 32 5.79 23.78 17.24
CA HIS A 32 6.49 22.54 17.00
C HIS A 32 5.95 21.96 15.69
N GLY A 33 6.82 22.00 14.68
CA GLY A 33 6.59 21.33 13.41
C GLY A 33 6.17 19.88 13.65
N TYR A 34 5.10 19.48 12.97
CA TYR A 34 4.75 18.08 12.84
C TYR A 34 5.93 17.35 12.21
N ARG A 35 6.68 16.61 13.02
CA ARG A 35 7.39 15.43 12.51
C ARG A 35 6.31 14.41 12.20
N GLY A 36 5.70 14.55 11.03
CA GLY A 36 4.93 13.46 10.44
C GLY A 36 5.89 12.28 10.32
N CYS A 37 5.56 11.17 11.00
CA CYS A 37 6.14 9.88 10.68
C CYS A 37 5.68 9.58 9.24
N GLY A 38 6.48 10.01 8.27
CA GLY A 38 6.15 9.99 6.85
C GLY A 38 6.14 8.55 6.39
N SER A 39 4.98 7.89 6.51
CA SER A 39 4.81 6.57 5.91
C SER A 39 4.69 6.78 4.42
N GLN A 40 5.84 6.73 3.75
CA GLN A 40 5.95 6.78 2.30
C GLN A 40 5.13 5.61 1.74
N LEU A 41 4.23 5.89 0.81
CA LEU A 41 3.36 4.88 0.21
C LEU A 41 3.79 4.71 -1.23
N LEU A 42 4.35 3.55 -1.59
CA LEU A 42 4.83 3.35 -2.96
C LEU A 42 3.79 2.73 -3.86
N LEU A 43 3.84 3.15 -5.12
CA LEU A 43 2.99 2.58 -6.15
C LEU A 43 3.85 1.94 -7.24
N PHE A 44 3.61 0.65 -7.47
CA PHE A 44 4.24 -0.07 -8.59
C PHE A 44 3.46 0.11 -9.88
N THR A 45 3.92 0.90 -10.85
CA THR A 45 3.30 0.88 -12.19
C THR A 45 4.08 -0.07 -13.08
N LEU A 46 3.51 -1.25 -13.38
CA LEU A 46 3.98 -2.06 -14.50
C LEU A 46 3.08 -1.75 -15.71
N LEU A 47 3.60 -1.02 -16.69
CA LEU A 47 3.00 -1.01 -18.02
C LEU A 47 3.21 -2.42 -18.59
N CYS A 48 2.16 -3.22 -18.59
CA CYS A 48 2.14 -4.50 -19.28
C CYS A 48 2.43 -4.22 -20.75
N ARG A 49 3.62 -4.61 -21.23
CA ARG A 49 3.96 -4.50 -22.65
C ARG A 49 3.09 -5.52 -23.39
N CYS A 50 2.01 -5.04 -23.99
CA CYS A 50 1.09 -5.83 -24.80
C CYS A 50 1.90 -6.54 -25.89
N ARG A 51 2.14 -7.84 -25.74
CA ARG A 51 2.56 -8.70 -26.85
C ARG A 51 1.28 -9.19 -27.50
N SER A 52 1.14 -8.85 -28.77
CA SER A 52 0.11 -9.33 -29.68
C SER A 52 -0.09 -10.84 -29.53
N GLU A 53 -1.36 -11.24 -29.55
CA GLU A 53 -1.92 -12.60 -29.73
C GLU A 53 -2.24 -13.44 -28.47
N PHE A 54 -3.55 -13.54 -28.23
CA PHE A 54 -4.29 -14.62 -27.55
C PHE A 54 -4.14 -14.82 -26.03
N GLN A 55 -4.80 -13.94 -25.26
CA GLN A 55 -5.45 -14.36 -24.00
C GLN A 55 -6.58 -13.39 -23.64
N PRO A 56 -7.78 -13.84 -23.22
CA PRO A 56 -8.81 -12.96 -22.71
C PRO A 56 -8.41 -12.52 -21.28
N CYS A 57 -7.56 -11.49 -21.20
CA CYS A 57 -7.27 -10.78 -19.95
C CYS A 57 -8.47 -9.90 -19.59
N GLN A 58 -9.48 -10.46 -18.94
CA GLN A 58 -10.43 -9.66 -18.16
C GLN A 58 -10.07 -9.75 -16.69
N LEU A 59 -9.11 -8.90 -16.32
CA LEU A 59 -8.90 -8.46 -14.96
C LEU A 59 -8.44 -7.01 -15.11
N HIS A 60 -9.37 -6.06 -14.93
CA HIS A 60 -9.08 -4.63 -15.04
C HIS A 60 -8.15 -4.23 -13.90
N LEU A 61 -6.86 -4.50 -14.02
CA LEU A 61 -5.85 -3.85 -13.19
C LEU A 61 -6.03 -2.34 -13.37
N VAL A 62 -6.21 -1.65 -12.25
CA VAL A 62 -6.33 -0.19 -12.25
C VAL A 62 -5.06 0.44 -12.83
N ASP A 63 -5.25 1.51 -13.60
CA ASP A 63 -4.16 2.24 -14.22
C ASP A 63 -3.22 2.88 -13.18
N GLY A 64 -1.91 2.65 -13.31
CA GLY A 64 -0.93 3.10 -12.33
C GLY A 64 -0.76 4.61 -12.23
N PRO A 65 -0.63 5.37 -13.33
CA PRO A 65 -0.67 6.83 -13.30
C PRO A 65 -1.92 7.38 -12.59
N THR A 66 -3.08 6.73 -12.75
CA THR A 66 -4.33 7.13 -12.07
C THR A 66 -4.25 6.92 -10.56
N VAL A 67 -3.78 5.76 -10.09
CA VAL A 67 -3.57 5.52 -8.66
C VAL A 67 -2.48 6.45 -8.09
N HIS A 68 -1.44 6.74 -8.86
CA HIS A 68 -0.39 7.69 -8.45
C HIS A 68 -0.98 9.09 -8.26
N ALA A 69 -1.81 9.53 -9.20
CA ALA A 69 -2.50 10.80 -9.14
C ALA A 69 -3.37 10.94 -7.88
N TRP A 70 -3.99 9.84 -7.44
CA TRP A 70 -4.78 9.81 -6.22
C TRP A 70 -3.91 10.04 -4.98
N TYR A 71 -2.79 9.33 -4.85
CA TYR A 71 -1.87 9.53 -3.71
C TYR A 71 -1.30 10.95 -3.66
N LEU A 72 -0.89 11.48 -4.81
CA LEU A 72 -0.41 12.86 -4.92
C LEU A 72 -1.48 13.89 -4.56
N ALA A 73 -2.74 13.67 -4.95
CA ALA A 73 -3.85 14.56 -4.61
C ALA A 73 -4.13 14.62 -3.11
N HIS A 74 -3.80 13.56 -2.37
CA HIS A 74 -3.94 13.48 -0.91
C HIS A 74 -2.68 13.95 -0.16
N GLY A 75 -1.70 14.53 -0.86
CA GLY A 75 -0.49 15.07 -0.24
C GLY A 75 0.41 14.00 0.39
N LEU A 76 0.27 12.74 -0.04
CA LEU A 76 1.08 11.65 0.47
C LEU A 76 2.45 11.65 -0.21
N ASP A 77 3.49 11.35 0.56
CA ASP A 77 4.82 11.07 0.03
C ASP A 77 4.77 9.70 -0.68
N VAL A 78 4.76 9.73 -2.01
CA VAL A 78 4.69 8.55 -2.86
C VAL A 78 5.86 8.55 -3.82
N SER A 79 6.57 7.43 -3.85
CA SER A 79 7.57 7.13 -4.88
C SER A 79 6.98 6.08 -5.83
N PRO A 80 6.98 6.32 -7.15
CA PRO A 80 6.59 5.29 -8.08
C PRO A 80 7.74 4.28 -8.28
N VAL A 81 7.43 2.99 -8.30
CA VAL A 81 8.40 1.93 -8.65
C VAL A 81 8.10 1.42 -10.04
N ASN A 82 9.10 1.44 -10.92
CA ASN A 82 8.97 0.90 -12.26
C ASN A 82 10.36 0.48 -12.80
N PRO A 83 10.67 -0.82 -12.89
CA PRO A 83 11.92 -1.29 -13.49
C PRO A 83 12.03 -1.00 -14.99
N GLY A 84 10.90 -0.81 -15.68
CA GLY A 84 10.83 -0.68 -17.14
C GLY A 84 10.86 0.77 -17.65
N SER A 85 10.73 1.76 -16.78
CA SER A 85 10.78 3.18 -17.17
C SER A 85 11.34 4.02 -16.02
N PRO A 86 12.27 4.97 -16.26
CA PRO A 86 12.85 5.85 -15.23
C PRO A 86 11.92 6.99 -14.77
N HIS A 87 10.77 7.16 -15.43
CA HIS A 87 9.75 8.13 -15.04
C HIS A 87 8.33 7.62 -15.33
N VAL A 88 7.36 8.20 -14.64
CA VAL A 88 5.93 8.10 -14.93
C VAL A 88 5.34 9.51 -15.04
N THR A 89 4.58 9.76 -16.10
CA THR A 89 3.89 11.03 -16.29
C THR A 89 2.53 10.98 -15.62
N VAL A 90 2.26 11.93 -14.73
CA VAL A 90 0.97 12.07 -14.03
C VAL A 90 0.48 13.50 -14.20
N LYS A 91 -0.73 13.67 -14.75
CA LYS A 91 -1.33 15.00 -14.99
C LYS A 91 -0.39 15.98 -15.71
N GLY A 92 0.40 15.47 -16.67
CA GLY A 92 1.34 16.26 -17.47
C GLY A 92 2.69 16.58 -16.79
N LYS A 93 2.96 16.02 -15.61
CA LYS A 93 4.23 16.18 -14.90
C LYS A 93 4.95 14.83 -14.78
N ASP A 94 6.26 14.83 -15.01
CA ASP A 94 7.07 13.63 -14.85
C ASP A 94 7.50 13.45 -13.39
N HIS A 95 7.37 12.21 -12.92
CA HIS A 95 7.82 11.77 -11.60
C HIS A 95 8.86 10.67 -11.80
N ALA A 96 10.04 10.88 -11.21
CA ALA A 96 11.12 9.89 -11.25
C ALA A 96 10.67 8.59 -10.56
N THR A 97 10.97 7.46 -11.18
CA THR A 97 10.70 6.14 -10.61
C THR A 97 11.96 5.57 -9.98
N ILE A 98 11.77 4.72 -8.98
CA ILE A 98 12.84 3.85 -8.50
C ILE A 98 12.72 2.47 -9.18
N PRO A 99 13.83 1.74 -9.37
CA PRO A 99 13.81 0.49 -10.12
C PRO A 99 13.26 -0.70 -9.33
N ASN A 100 13.29 -0.66 -7.99
CA ASN A 100 12.86 -1.74 -7.09
C ASN A 100 12.70 -1.20 -5.65
N LEU A 101 12.21 -2.04 -4.72
CA LEU A 101 12.02 -1.64 -3.33
C LEU A 101 13.34 -1.45 -2.57
N SER A 102 14.41 -2.12 -2.97
CA SER A 102 15.72 -1.97 -2.33
C SER A 102 16.33 -0.58 -2.53
N ALA A 103 15.84 0.20 -3.49
CA ALA A 103 16.21 1.60 -3.70
C ALA A 103 15.47 2.58 -2.76
N LEU A 104 14.64 2.08 -1.84
CA LEU A 104 13.94 2.91 -0.87
C LEU A 104 14.86 3.52 0.18
N PRO A 105 14.63 4.78 0.57
CA PRO A 105 15.41 5.40 1.63
C PRO A 105 15.09 4.79 3.01
N ASN A 106 13.80 4.52 3.30
CA ASN A 106 13.34 4.08 4.63
C ASN A 106 12.31 2.94 4.55
N PRO A 107 12.66 1.76 4.01
CA PRO A 107 11.69 0.68 3.73
C PRO A 107 10.87 0.23 4.95
N LYS A 108 11.44 0.26 6.16
CA LYS A 108 10.73 -0.14 7.39
C LYS A 108 9.65 0.86 7.85
N GLU A 109 9.67 2.07 7.32
CA GLU A 109 8.67 3.11 7.59
C GLU A 109 7.71 3.27 6.40
N THR A 110 7.89 2.46 5.35
CA THR A 110 7.19 2.57 4.08
C THR A 110 6.11 1.51 3.94
N SER A 111 4.98 1.84 3.30
CA SER A 111 3.96 0.87 2.89
C SER A 111 3.95 0.73 1.37
N VAL A 112 3.51 -0.41 0.84
CA VAL A 112 3.53 -0.67 -0.61
C VAL A 112 2.12 -0.93 -1.13
N SER A 113 1.69 -0.11 -2.09
CA SER A 113 0.50 -0.29 -2.92
C SER A 113 0.90 -1.04 -4.21
N ILE A 114 0.33 -2.23 -4.40
CA ILE A 114 0.65 -3.13 -5.50
C ILE A 114 -0.51 -3.12 -6.49
N ILE A 115 -0.20 -2.90 -7.77
CA ILE A 115 -1.15 -2.90 -8.89
C ILE A 115 -0.66 -3.79 -10.05
N THR A 116 0.33 -4.63 -9.80
CA THR A 116 0.95 -5.52 -10.80
C THR A 116 0.20 -6.84 -10.93
N PRO A 117 0.32 -7.57 -12.05
CA PRO A 117 -0.22 -8.92 -12.16
C PRO A 117 0.37 -9.87 -11.09
N PRO A 118 -0.34 -10.96 -10.72
CA PRO A 118 0.06 -11.86 -9.62
C PRO A 118 1.51 -12.36 -9.70
N GLY A 119 1.98 -12.76 -10.87
CA GLY A 119 3.35 -13.25 -11.06
C GLY A 119 4.43 -12.22 -10.70
N ALA A 120 4.18 -10.93 -10.94
CA ALA A 120 5.07 -9.85 -10.52
C ALA A 120 4.87 -9.51 -9.03
N THR A 121 3.62 -9.53 -8.55
CA THR A 121 3.27 -9.26 -7.15
C THR A 121 4.01 -10.17 -6.18
N LEU A 122 4.14 -11.47 -6.48
CA LEU A 122 4.86 -12.39 -5.60
C LEU A 122 6.32 -11.96 -5.38
N GLY A 123 7.02 -11.55 -6.45
CA GLY A 123 8.39 -11.03 -6.34
C GLY A 123 8.47 -9.74 -5.52
N VAL A 124 7.50 -8.85 -5.69
CA VAL A 124 7.38 -7.61 -4.89
C VAL A 124 7.20 -7.93 -3.40
N LEU A 125 6.33 -8.88 -3.05
CA LEU A 125 6.11 -9.29 -1.67
C LEU A 125 7.35 -9.92 -1.04
N GLN A 126 8.08 -10.75 -1.80
CA GLN A 126 9.33 -11.34 -1.33
C GLN A 126 10.39 -10.28 -1.02
N GLU A 127 10.54 -9.28 -1.90
CA GLU A 127 11.45 -8.16 -1.67
C GLU A 127 10.98 -7.30 -0.47
N ALA A 128 9.69 -6.98 -0.40
CA ALA A 128 9.09 -6.21 0.69
C ALA A 128 9.34 -6.86 2.06
N LYS A 129 9.08 -8.17 2.16
CA LYS A 129 9.34 -8.95 3.38
C LYS A 129 10.82 -8.92 3.76
N LYS A 130 11.73 -9.09 2.78
CA LYS A 130 13.18 -9.06 3.01
C LYS A 130 13.65 -7.71 3.57
N LEU A 131 13.05 -6.61 3.11
CA LEU A 131 13.39 -5.25 3.53
C LEU A 131 12.72 -4.83 4.84
N GLY A 132 11.79 -5.65 5.36
CA GLY A 132 11.03 -5.35 6.57
C GLY A 132 9.97 -4.27 6.35
N ILE A 133 9.39 -4.20 5.15
CA ILE A 133 8.23 -3.35 4.86
C ILE A 133 7.05 -3.84 5.70
N PRO A 134 6.45 -3.01 6.56
CA PRO A 134 5.42 -3.46 7.51
C PRO A 134 4.07 -3.75 6.86
N ALA A 135 3.70 -3.04 5.78
CA ALA A 135 2.34 -3.11 5.26
C ALA A 135 2.28 -3.11 3.73
N VAL A 136 1.37 -3.92 3.19
CA VAL A 136 1.09 -4.02 1.76
C VAL A 136 -0.41 -3.90 1.47
N TRP A 137 -0.74 -3.23 0.37
CA TRP A 137 -2.10 -3.16 -0.18
C TRP A 137 -2.08 -3.74 -1.59
N MET A 138 -2.79 -4.84 -1.78
CA MET A 138 -2.91 -5.54 -3.05
C MET A 138 -4.26 -5.18 -3.69
N GLN A 139 -4.25 -4.45 -4.81
CA GLN A 139 -5.47 -4.10 -5.53
C GLN A 139 -6.18 -5.36 -6.07
N PRO A 140 -7.50 -5.27 -6.36
CA PRO A 140 -8.21 -6.31 -7.05
C PRO A 140 -7.46 -6.75 -8.32
N GLY A 141 -7.26 -8.06 -8.42
CA GLY A 141 -6.58 -8.69 -9.55
C GLY A 141 -5.06 -8.75 -9.48
N THR A 142 -4.44 -8.27 -8.41
CA THR A 142 -2.97 -8.35 -8.25
C THR A 142 -2.51 -9.61 -7.52
N PHE A 143 -3.43 -10.47 -7.13
CA PHE A 143 -3.16 -11.65 -6.30
C PHE A 143 -3.88 -12.88 -6.83
N ASP A 144 -3.21 -14.02 -6.72
CA ASP A 144 -3.73 -15.36 -6.88
C ASP A 144 -3.49 -16.15 -5.58
N GLU A 145 -3.75 -17.46 -5.58
CA GLU A 145 -3.57 -18.30 -4.40
C GLU A 145 -2.14 -18.26 -3.84
N ALA A 146 -1.12 -18.33 -4.71
CA ALA A 146 0.28 -18.32 -4.28
C ALA A 146 0.69 -16.97 -3.67
N VAL A 147 0.19 -15.86 -4.26
CA VAL A 147 0.39 -14.51 -3.70
C VAL A 147 -0.23 -14.40 -2.31
N LEU A 148 -1.46 -14.90 -2.14
CA LEU A 148 -2.16 -14.85 -0.86
C LEU A 148 -1.51 -15.74 0.20
N GLU A 149 -1.09 -16.95 -0.17
CA GLU A 149 -0.36 -17.84 0.73
C GLU A 149 0.90 -17.16 1.28
N PHE A 150 1.66 -16.50 0.42
CA PHE A 150 2.86 -15.78 0.84
C PHE A 150 2.54 -14.56 1.71
N ALA A 151 1.60 -13.71 1.27
CA ALA A 151 1.27 -12.46 1.95
C ALA A 151 0.69 -12.69 3.35
N LEU A 152 -0.07 -13.78 3.54
CA LEU A 152 -0.80 -14.07 4.78
C LEU A 152 -0.06 -15.04 5.69
N ALA A 153 1.12 -15.51 5.28
CA ALA A 153 1.97 -16.33 6.13
C ALA A 153 2.30 -15.59 7.45
N ALA A 154 2.33 -16.32 8.55
CA ALA A 154 2.56 -15.74 9.87
C ALA A 154 3.88 -14.94 9.90
N GLY A 155 3.78 -13.66 10.31
CA GLY A 155 4.92 -12.74 10.35
C GLY A 155 5.43 -12.27 8.99
N ALA A 156 4.65 -12.40 7.91
CA ALA A 156 5.03 -11.84 6.61
C ALA A 156 4.96 -10.31 6.61
N PHE A 157 3.84 -9.76 7.11
CA PHE A 157 3.57 -8.32 7.19
C PHE A 157 2.73 -8.02 8.44
N ASP A 158 2.83 -6.80 8.97
CA ASP A 158 1.99 -6.32 10.07
C ASP A 158 0.56 -6.05 9.59
N ALA A 159 0.41 -5.62 8.34
CA ALA A 159 -0.89 -5.38 7.70
C ALA A 159 -0.90 -5.76 6.23
N VAL A 160 -1.98 -6.41 5.80
CA VAL A 160 -2.23 -6.79 4.40
C VAL A 160 -3.65 -6.38 4.05
N VAL A 161 -3.82 -5.49 3.07
CA VAL A 161 -5.13 -5.09 2.53
C VAL A 161 -5.35 -5.81 1.19
N TYR A 162 -6.41 -6.63 1.11
CA TYR A 162 -6.75 -7.41 -0.08
C TYR A 162 -8.20 -7.95 -0.01
N GLY A 163 -8.66 -8.60 -1.07
CA GLY A 163 -9.84 -9.47 -1.05
C GLY A 163 -11.19 -8.76 -1.12
N LEU A 164 -12.26 -9.52 -0.86
CA LEU A 164 -13.64 -9.04 -0.88
C LEU A 164 -13.86 -8.02 0.25
N GLY A 165 -14.45 -6.88 -0.10
CA GLY A 165 -14.65 -5.75 0.79
C GLY A 165 -14.63 -4.43 0.03
N GLY A 166 -14.54 -3.31 0.74
CA GLY A 166 -14.68 -1.99 0.15
C GLY A 166 -16.13 -1.66 -0.23
N ALA A 167 -16.33 -0.48 -0.81
CA ALA A 167 -17.62 -0.02 -1.34
C ALA A 167 -17.90 -0.55 -2.76
N GLY A 168 -16.92 -1.18 -3.41
CA GLY A 168 -17.04 -1.77 -4.75
C GLY A 168 -17.40 -3.26 -4.74
N SER A 169 -17.72 -3.82 -5.92
CA SER A 169 -18.05 -5.24 -6.10
C SER A 169 -16.81 -6.15 -6.26
N GLU A 170 -15.63 -5.57 -6.50
CA GLU A 170 -14.41 -6.30 -6.88
C GLU A 170 -13.36 -6.36 -5.76
N GLY A 171 -13.62 -5.73 -4.60
CA GLY A 171 -12.71 -5.66 -3.47
C GLY A 171 -12.19 -4.25 -3.18
N TRP A 172 -11.22 -4.16 -2.26
CA TRP A 172 -10.63 -2.91 -1.78
C TRP A 172 -9.84 -2.17 -2.84
N CYS A 173 -10.41 -1.10 -3.40
CA CYS A 173 -9.77 -0.30 -4.45
C CYS A 173 -9.31 1.05 -3.89
N VAL A 174 -8.03 1.43 -4.05
CA VAL A 174 -7.54 2.76 -3.63
C VAL A 174 -8.41 3.92 -4.13
N LEU A 175 -8.87 3.87 -5.39
CA LEU A 175 -9.67 4.94 -5.99
C LEU A 175 -11.11 5.03 -5.44
N VAL A 176 -11.58 3.99 -4.73
CA VAL A 176 -12.94 3.90 -4.18
C VAL A 176 -12.92 3.98 -2.66
N ASP A 177 -11.97 3.26 -2.04
CA ASP A 177 -11.89 2.99 -0.61
C ASP A 177 -10.73 3.72 0.08
N GLY A 178 -9.84 4.37 -0.69
CA GLY A 178 -8.64 5.02 -0.18
C GLY A 178 -8.94 6.10 0.86
N ASP A 179 -9.97 6.93 0.65
CA ASP A 179 -10.35 8.00 1.58
C ASP A 179 -10.77 7.43 2.93
N LYS A 180 -11.59 6.37 2.89
CA LYS A 180 -12.02 5.65 4.09
C LYS A 180 -10.82 5.04 4.79
N ALA A 181 -9.93 4.38 4.06
CA ALA A 181 -8.75 3.74 4.63
C ALA A 181 -7.78 4.76 5.26
N LEU A 182 -7.56 5.92 4.62
CA LEU A 182 -6.75 7.00 5.18
C LEU A 182 -7.37 7.59 6.45
N LYS A 183 -8.68 7.81 6.46
CA LYS A 183 -9.41 8.28 7.64
C LYS A 183 -9.32 7.27 8.79
N ASP A 184 -9.53 5.99 8.51
CA ASP A 184 -9.44 4.92 9.50
C ASP A 184 -7.99 4.79 10.04
N ALA A 185 -6.99 5.15 9.23
CA ALA A 185 -5.58 5.24 9.63
C ALA A 185 -5.19 6.58 10.32
N GLY A 186 -6.13 7.52 10.49
CA GLY A 186 -5.88 8.83 11.11
C GLY A 186 -5.01 9.78 10.28
N LYS A 187 -5.01 9.63 8.96
CA LYS A 187 -4.21 10.43 7.99
C LYS A 187 -5.02 11.50 7.24
N LEU A 188 -6.33 11.55 7.46
CA LEU A 188 -7.29 12.58 7.01
C LEU A 188 -8.16 13.00 8.20
#